data_AF-A0A2K1K3V2-F1
#
_entry.id   AF-A0A2K1K3V2-F1
#
_cell.length_a   1.000
_cell.length_b   1.000
_cell.length_c   1.000
_cell.angle_alpha   90.00
_cell.angle_beta   90.00
_cell.angle_gamma   90.00
#
_symmetry.space_group_name_H-M   'P 1'
#
loop_
_entity.id
_entity.type
_entity.pdbx_description
1 polymer ?
#
loop_
_entity_poly.entity_id
_entity_poly.type
_entity_poly.pdbx_seq_one_letter_code
_entity_poly.pdbx_strand_id
1 'polypeptide(L)'
;MGQSIGTLFGGNLNSLGGGTSITADEVTKNLSLNGLTAIVTGASSGLGKECARVLAKRGAYVILAARRVSVLEEVKALITAETPNAKVEIMPLDLCDMKSVHQFAEEYKRKNLPLNLLMNNGGIFAKHFTPTADGIEVMWMTHVVGHYALTMCLMDKLKETAAQSGVESRIVFTGSEAHRVAYEGGINFDALTDPSKYTAYQAYGQSKIGDILLAKMIGEQLKAEGVNVVANAAHPGAVKTSLGKNFFEKGTTGKKFCTLPVKGYAYGFRSTSNRTPDLSTLET
;
A
#
# COMPACT_ATOMS: atom_id res chain seq x y z
N MET A 1 9.70 3.09 7.79
CA MET A 1 9.40 3.84 6.55
C MET A 1 10.17 3.29 5.36
N GLY A 2 11.51 3.14 5.44
CA GLY A 2 12.33 2.61 4.35
C GLY A 2 11.96 1.23 3.81
N GLN A 3 11.45 0.29 4.62
CA GLN A 3 11.14 -1.08 4.16
C GLN A 3 9.91 -1.20 3.24
N SER A 4 8.81 -0.50 3.52
CA SER A 4 7.65 -0.48 2.61
C SER A 4 7.98 0.16 1.27
N ILE A 5 8.85 1.16 1.31
CA ILE A 5 9.37 1.87 0.15
C ILE A 5 10.35 0.97 -0.62
N GLY A 6 11.25 0.24 0.05
CA GLY A 6 12.12 -0.74 -0.60
C GLY A 6 11.38 -1.91 -1.26
N THR A 7 10.26 -2.34 -0.66
CA THR A 7 9.38 -3.38 -1.23
C THR A 7 8.65 -2.89 -2.49
N LEU A 8 8.29 -1.61 -2.56
CA LEU A 8 7.78 -0.98 -3.80
C LEU A 8 8.82 -1.00 -4.94
N PHE A 9 10.11 -1.15 -4.63
CA PHE A 9 11.20 -0.96 -5.60
C PHE A 9 12.04 -2.19 -5.88
N GLY A 10 11.63 -3.38 -5.41
CA GLY A 10 12.36 -4.63 -5.66
C GLY A 10 13.78 -4.66 -5.07
N GLY A 11 14.09 -3.77 -4.12
CA GLY A 11 15.39 -3.71 -3.47
C GLY A 11 15.62 -4.94 -2.60
N ASN A 12 16.79 -5.56 -2.73
CA ASN A 12 17.20 -6.64 -1.84
C ASN A 12 17.53 -6.03 -0.45
N LEU A 13 16.55 -6.04 0.45
CA LEU A 13 16.69 -5.48 1.80
C LEU A 13 17.74 -6.22 2.66
N ASN A 14 18.28 -7.35 2.20
CA ASN A 14 19.33 -8.08 2.90
C ASN A 14 20.70 -7.37 2.88
N SER A 15 20.93 -6.41 1.97
CA SER A 15 22.20 -5.66 1.91
C SER A 15 22.22 -4.39 2.76
N LEU A 16 21.07 -3.98 3.32
CA LEU A 16 20.92 -2.76 4.12
C LEU A 16 20.49 -3.18 5.52
N GLY A 17 21.48 -3.48 6.36
CA GLY A 17 21.30 -3.98 7.73
C GLY A 17 20.12 -3.33 8.45
N GLY A 18 19.27 -4.17 9.05
CA GLY A 18 18.02 -3.75 9.69
C GLY A 18 18.27 -2.73 10.80
N GLY A 19 18.05 -1.46 10.50
CA GLY A 19 18.11 -0.34 11.44
C GLY A 19 16.92 0.61 11.25
N THR A 20 16.46 1.21 12.35
CA THR A 20 15.30 2.12 12.43
C THR A 20 15.56 3.52 11.84
N SER A 21 16.72 3.76 11.21
CA SER A 21 17.18 5.10 10.81
C SER A 21 17.22 5.36 9.30
N ILE A 22 16.89 4.38 8.45
CA ILE A 22 16.95 4.57 6.99
C ILE A 22 15.69 5.28 6.48
N THR A 23 15.89 6.43 5.86
CA THR A 23 14.86 7.30 5.28
C THR A 23 14.37 6.78 3.92
N ALA A 24 13.20 7.27 3.50
CA ALA A 24 12.67 6.98 2.17
C ALA A 24 13.60 7.45 1.04
N ASP A 25 14.24 8.60 1.23
CA ASP A 25 15.22 9.15 0.29
C ASP A 25 16.46 8.26 0.16
N GLU A 26 16.97 7.72 1.27
CA GLU A 26 18.14 6.84 1.27
C GLU A 26 17.85 5.51 0.57
N VAL A 27 16.70 4.89 0.84
CA VAL A 27 16.31 3.63 0.17
C VAL A 27 16.14 3.82 -1.33
N THR A 28 15.78 5.03 -1.77
CA THR A 28 15.49 5.33 -3.18
C THR A 28 16.60 6.07 -3.91
N LYS A 29 17.75 6.32 -3.26
CA LYS A 29 18.78 7.23 -3.76
C LYS A 29 19.20 6.97 -5.21
N ASN A 30 19.30 5.69 -5.58
CA ASN A 30 19.79 5.25 -6.89
C ASN A 30 18.68 4.76 -7.83
N LEU A 31 17.41 5.03 -7.50
CA LEU A 31 16.27 4.59 -8.28
C LEU A 31 15.74 5.71 -9.17
N SER A 32 15.59 5.42 -10.46
CA SER A 32 14.86 6.26 -11.41
C SER A 32 13.50 5.64 -11.69
N LEU A 33 12.43 6.44 -11.60
CA LEU A 33 11.05 6.06 -11.91
C LEU A 33 10.50 6.85 -13.09
N ASN A 34 11.37 7.49 -13.88
CA ASN A 34 10.98 8.21 -15.07
C ASN A 34 10.19 7.31 -16.02
N GLY A 35 9.06 7.81 -16.52
CA GLY A 35 8.17 7.08 -17.41
C GLY A 35 7.24 6.09 -16.71
N LEU A 36 7.37 5.89 -15.39
CA LEU A 36 6.44 5.08 -14.61
C LEU A 36 5.36 5.94 -13.99
N THR A 37 4.18 5.35 -13.82
CA THR A 37 3.03 6.01 -13.18
C THR A 37 2.59 5.23 -11.94
N ALA A 38 2.27 5.96 -10.89
CA ALA A 38 1.87 5.45 -9.60
C ALA A 38 0.54 6.04 -9.14
N ILE A 39 -0.33 5.20 -8.58
CA ILE A 39 -1.49 5.64 -7.80
C ILE A 39 -1.17 5.40 -6.32
N VAL A 40 -1.30 6.45 -5.50
CA VAL A 40 -1.12 6.36 -4.04
C VAL A 40 -2.42 6.70 -3.34
N THR A 41 -3.07 5.69 -2.77
CA THR A 41 -4.26 5.90 -1.94
C THR A 41 -3.87 6.38 -0.54
N GLY A 42 -4.72 7.23 0.05
CA GLY A 42 -4.40 7.85 1.34
C GLY A 42 -3.23 8.84 1.27
N ALA A 43 -2.97 9.44 0.10
CA ALA A 43 -1.85 10.37 -0.12
C ALA A 43 -1.90 11.66 0.73
N SER A 44 -3.04 11.95 1.37
CA SER A 44 -3.23 13.16 2.17
C SER A 44 -2.39 13.26 3.46
N SER A 45 -1.80 12.16 3.95
CA SER A 45 -1.03 12.21 5.20
C SER A 45 -0.09 11.00 5.38
N GLY A 46 0.76 11.07 6.42
CA GLY A 46 1.54 9.93 6.90
C GLY A 46 2.40 9.28 5.82
N LEU A 47 2.35 7.94 5.75
CA LEU A 47 3.12 7.14 4.81
C LEU A 47 2.72 7.40 3.36
N GLY A 48 1.42 7.54 3.07
CA GLY A 48 0.95 7.81 1.70
C GLY A 48 1.50 9.11 1.14
N LYS A 49 1.48 10.19 1.95
CA LYS A 49 2.08 11.47 1.58
C LYS A 49 3.56 11.35 1.26
N GLU A 50 4.30 10.65 2.12
CA GLU A 50 5.74 10.48 1.96
C GLU A 50 6.09 9.59 0.76
N CYS A 51 5.36 8.50 0.55
CA CYS A 51 5.51 7.66 -0.64
C CYS A 51 5.27 8.49 -1.90
N ALA A 52 4.20 9.29 -1.95
CA ALA A 52 3.91 10.15 -3.09
C ALA A 52 5.05 11.17 -3.36
N ARG A 53 5.55 11.82 -2.31
CA ARG A 53 6.67 12.76 -2.39
C ARG A 53 7.91 12.12 -2.98
N VAL A 54 8.29 10.95 -2.48
CA VAL A 54 9.51 10.25 -2.91
C VAL A 54 9.34 9.68 -4.32
N LEU A 55 8.18 9.12 -4.67
CA LEU A 55 7.89 8.64 -6.03
C LEU A 55 8.02 9.78 -7.05
N ALA A 56 7.43 10.93 -6.74
CA ALA A 56 7.48 12.12 -7.60
C ALA A 56 8.92 12.67 -7.71
N LYS A 57 9.66 12.71 -6.60
CA LYS A 57 11.09 13.09 -6.57
C LYS A 57 11.97 12.18 -7.42
N ARG A 58 11.61 10.89 -7.55
CA ARG A 58 12.29 9.93 -8.44
C ARG A 58 11.76 9.93 -9.87
N GLY A 59 10.86 10.84 -10.22
CA GLY A 59 10.41 11.09 -11.60
C GLY A 59 9.17 10.31 -12.04
N ALA A 60 8.50 9.60 -11.14
CA ALA A 60 7.22 8.96 -11.45
C ALA A 60 6.13 10.03 -11.69
N TYR A 61 5.17 9.71 -12.55
CA TYR A 61 3.87 10.39 -12.56
C TYR A 61 3.05 9.87 -11.37
N VAL A 62 2.67 10.73 -10.42
CA VAL A 62 1.97 10.31 -9.21
C VAL A 62 0.53 10.84 -9.18
N ILE A 63 -0.44 9.93 -9.11
CA ILE A 63 -1.82 10.23 -8.76
C ILE A 63 -1.98 10.21 -7.24
N LEU A 64 -2.29 11.36 -6.66
CA LEU A 64 -2.67 11.51 -5.26
C LEU A 64 -4.16 11.18 -5.12
N ALA A 65 -4.46 10.05 -4.47
CA ALA A 65 -5.84 9.58 -4.32
C ALA A 65 -6.29 9.62 -2.84
N ALA A 66 -7.26 10.48 -2.53
CA ALA A 66 -7.92 10.56 -1.23
C ALA A 66 -9.22 11.39 -1.30
N ARG A 67 -10.00 11.34 -0.22
CA ARG A 67 -11.29 12.05 -0.09
C ARG A 67 -11.17 13.57 -0.09
N ARG A 68 -10.18 14.11 0.63
CA ARG A 68 -10.06 15.55 0.91
C ARG A 68 -9.16 16.23 -0.11
N VAL A 69 -9.76 16.75 -1.19
CA VAL A 69 -9.05 17.44 -2.28
C VAL A 69 -8.22 18.61 -1.77
N SER A 70 -8.75 19.44 -0.86
CA SER A 70 -8.00 20.59 -0.30
C SER A 70 -6.67 20.18 0.35
N VAL A 71 -6.65 19.06 1.08
CA VAL A 71 -5.41 18.55 1.69
C VAL A 71 -4.48 17.93 0.64
N LEU A 72 -5.03 17.37 -0.43
CA LEU A 72 -4.20 16.89 -1.54
C LEU A 72 -3.55 18.05 -2.30
N GLU A 73 -4.20 19.20 -2.43
CA GLU A 73 -3.59 20.41 -2.99
C GLU A 73 -2.41 20.90 -2.16
N GLU A 74 -2.52 20.89 -0.82
CA GLU A 74 -1.38 21.18 0.07
C GLU A 74 -0.22 20.18 -0.14
N VAL A 75 -0.53 18.89 -0.28
CA VAL A 75 0.48 17.86 -0.55
C VAL A 75 1.14 18.07 -1.91
N LYS A 76 0.35 18.35 -2.95
CA LYS A 76 0.85 18.64 -4.30
C LYS A 76 1.76 19.86 -4.29
N ALA A 77 1.35 20.96 -3.64
CA ALA A 77 2.16 22.16 -3.50
C ALA A 77 3.50 21.88 -2.79
N LEU A 78 3.49 21.07 -1.73
CA LEU A 78 4.71 20.66 -1.04
C LEU A 78 5.65 19.86 -1.96
N ILE A 79 5.11 18.90 -2.70
CA ILE A 79 5.90 18.07 -3.61
C ILE A 79 6.49 18.92 -4.74
N THR A 80 5.70 19.81 -5.34
CA THR A 80 6.18 20.69 -6.42
C THR A 80 7.19 21.73 -5.92
N ALA A 81 7.06 22.20 -4.67
CA ALA A 81 8.06 23.08 -4.07
C ALA A 81 9.41 22.38 -3.85
N GLU A 82 9.42 21.10 -3.46
CA GLU A 82 10.65 20.30 -3.33
C GLU A 82 11.20 19.88 -4.70
N THR A 83 10.33 19.51 -5.64
CA THR A 83 10.68 19.00 -6.97
C THR A 83 9.85 19.73 -8.04
N PRO A 84 10.35 20.86 -8.58
CA PRO A 84 9.59 21.70 -9.52
C PRO A 84 9.05 21.00 -10.77
N ASN A 85 9.75 19.96 -11.23
CA ASN A 85 9.36 19.18 -12.42
C ASN A 85 8.53 17.92 -12.08
N ALA A 86 8.08 17.78 -10.84
CA ALA A 86 7.29 16.63 -10.41
C ALA A 86 5.95 16.58 -11.15
N LYS A 87 5.62 15.41 -11.69
CA LYS A 87 4.34 15.15 -12.36
C LYS A 87 3.35 14.60 -11.35
N VAL A 88 2.50 15.47 -10.80
CA VAL A 88 1.55 15.11 -9.74
C VAL A 88 0.15 15.57 -10.10
N GLU A 89 -0.79 14.64 -10.06
CA GLU A 89 -2.21 14.88 -10.32
C GLU A 89 -3.05 14.44 -9.13
N ILE A 90 -4.15 15.15 -8.88
CA ILE A 90 -5.07 14.85 -7.78
C ILE A 90 -6.30 14.18 -8.38
N MET A 91 -6.71 13.07 -7.80
CA MET A 91 -7.94 12.38 -8.16
C MET A 91 -8.71 12.02 -6.88
N PRO A 92 -9.94 12.53 -6.68
CA PRO A 92 -10.73 12.21 -5.49
C PRO A 92 -11.06 10.73 -5.42
N LEU A 93 -10.90 10.13 -4.23
CA LEU A 93 -11.23 8.73 -3.98
C LEU A 93 -11.72 8.53 -2.55
N ASP A 94 -12.93 7.99 -2.42
CA ASP A 94 -13.45 7.43 -1.18
C ASP A 94 -13.52 5.90 -1.27
N LEU A 95 -12.67 5.22 -0.50
CA LEU A 95 -12.63 3.76 -0.43
C LEU A 95 -13.83 3.16 0.33
N CYS A 96 -14.61 3.98 1.06
CA CYS A 96 -15.86 3.54 1.70
C CYS A 96 -17.06 3.56 0.76
N ASP A 97 -16.94 4.13 -0.44
CA ASP A 97 -18.03 4.28 -1.40
C ASP A 97 -17.67 3.60 -2.72
N MET A 98 -18.33 2.48 -3.04
CA MET A 98 -18.05 1.73 -4.26
C MET A 98 -18.33 2.54 -5.52
N LYS A 99 -19.27 3.50 -5.49
CA LYS A 99 -19.50 4.40 -6.63
C LYS A 99 -18.27 5.29 -6.85
N SER A 100 -17.67 5.80 -5.78
CA SER A 100 -16.42 6.58 -5.85
C SER A 100 -15.27 5.73 -6.40
N VAL A 101 -15.13 4.48 -5.95
CA VAL A 101 -14.10 3.55 -6.46
C VAL A 101 -14.24 3.29 -7.96
N HIS A 102 -15.45 2.99 -8.42
CA HIS A 102 -15.71 2.76 -9.85
C HIS A 102 -15.48 4.03 -10.68
N GLN A 103 -15.99 5.18 -10.23
CA GLN A 103 -15.78 6.45 -10.94
C GLN A 103 -14.30 6.81 -11.05
N PHE A 104 -13.53 6.62 -9.97
CA PHE A 104 -12.10 6.84 -9.97
C PHE A 104 -11.40 5.95 -11.01
N ALA A 105 -11.71 4.66 -11.04
CA ALA A 105 -11.10 3.72 -11.97
C ALA A 105 -11.45 4.05 -13.43
N GLU A 106 -12.70 4.40 -13.74
CA GLU A 106 -13.12 4.82 -15.08
C GLU A 106 -12.48 6.15 -15.50
N GLU A 107 -12.40 7.13 -14.61
CA GLU A 107 -11.68 8.37 -14.89
C GLU A 107 -10.20 8.11 -15.16
N TYR A 108 -9.55 7.28 -14.35
CA TYR A 108 -8.14 6.95 -14.55
C TYR A 108 -7.90 6.26 -15.89
N LYS A 109 -8.73 5.27 -16.24
CA LYS A 109 -8.65 4.58 -17.54
C LYS A 109 -8.84 5.54 -18.72
N ARG A 110 -9.77 6.51 -18.62
CA ARG A 110 -9.98 7.54 -19.66
C ARG A 110 -8.78 8.45 -19.90
N LYS A 111 -7.88 8.62 -18.91
CA LYS A 111 -6.64 9.40 -19.09
C LYS A 111 -5.62 8.68 -19.98
N ASN A 112 -5.81 7.38 -20.24
CA ASN A 112 -4.92 6.54 -21.04
C ASN A 112 -3.45 6.61 -20.57
N LEU A 113 -3.23 6.73 -19.26
CA LEU A 113 -1.91 6.67 -18.64
C LEU A 113 -1.53 5.20 -18.36
N PRO A 114 -0.24 4.82 -18.47
CA PRO A 114 0.21 3.53 -17.95
C PRO A 114 -0.03 3.47 -16.44
N LEU A 115 -0.18 2.28 -15.86
CA LEU A 115 -0.22 2.07 -14.41
C LEU A 115 0.83 1.04 -14.02
N ASN A 116 1.91 1.48 -13.38
CA ASN A 116 3.01 0.60 -12.98
C ASN A 116 2.97 0.29 -11.49
N LEU A 117 2.52 1.23 -10.66
CA LEU A 117 2.57 1.10 -9.20
C LEU A 117 1.19 1.44 -8.59
N LEU A 118 0.57 0.49 -7.90
CA LEU A 118 -0.64 0.71 -7.12
C LEU A 118 -0.33 0.54 -5.63
N MET A 119 -0.31 1.65 -4.89
CA MET A 119 -0.08 1.66 -3.45
C MET A 119 -1.42 1.75 -2.70
N ASN A 120 -1.92 0.59 -2.27
CA ASN A 120 -3.08 0.42 -1.39
C ASN A 120 -2.71 0.74 0.06
N ASN A 121 -2.63 2.04 0.34
CA ASN A 121 -2.23 2.59 1.63
C ASN A 121 -3.37 3.31 2.38
N GLY A 122 -4.46 3.67 1.69
CA GLY A 122 -5.59 4.39 2.26
C GLY A 122 -6.16 3.69 3.49
N GLY A 123 -6.26 4.40 4.61
CA GLY A 123 -6.80 3.80 5.82
C GLY A 123 -7.17 4.79 6.90
N ILE A 124 -7.97 4.30 7.83
CA ILE A 124 -8.52 5.02 8.98
C ILE A 124 -8.40 4.16 10.24
N PHE A 125 -8.61 4.80 11.39
CA PHE A 125 -8.78 4.11 12.66
C PHE A 125 -10.07 4.63 13.29
N ALA A 126 -11.08 3.79 13.37
CA ALA A 126 -12.35 4.11 14.02
C ALA A 126 -12.29 3.68 15.49
N LYS A 127 -12.64 4.58 16.41
CA LYS A 127 -12.70 4.24 17.86
C LYS A 127 -14.00 3.52 18.23
N HIS A 128 -15.05 3.70 17.44
CA HIS A 128 -16.38 3.14 17.63
C HIS A 128 -16.84 2.44 16.36
N PHE A 129 -17.69 1.43 16.49
CA PHE A 129 -18.32 0.79 15.35
C PHE A 129 -19.03 1.85 14.51
N THR A 130 -18.64 1.95 13.24
CA THR A 130 -19.23 2.90 12.29
C THR A 130 -19.57 2.08 11.04
N PRO A 131 -20.85 1.88 10.73
CA PRO A 131 -21.24 1.19 9.51
C PRO A 131 -21.11 2.12 8.30
N THR A 132 -20.76 1.56 7.15
CA THR A 132 -20.92 2.24 5.85
C THR A 132 -22.37 2.21 5.40
N ALA A 133 -22.67 2.82 4.25
CA ALA A 133 -24.01 2.76 3.66
C ALA A 133 -24.51 1.32 3.42
N ASP A 134 -23.58 0.38 3.20
CA ASP A 134 -23.87 -1.05 3.01
C ASP A 134 -23.95 -1.84 4.34
N GLY A 135 -23.87 -1.16 5.48
CA GLY A 135 -23.96 -1.79 6.81
C GLY A 135 -22.68 -2.50 7.29
N ILE A 136 -21.57 -2.36 6.55
CA ILE A 136 -20.28 -2.99 6.87
C ILE A 136 -19.42 -2.04 7.71
N GLU A 137 -18.70 -2.58 8.69
CA GLU A 137 -17.73 -1.84 9.49
C GLU A 137 -16.72 -1.06 8.63
N VAL A 138 -16.56 0.23 8.94
CA VAL A 138 -15.86 1.19 8.08
C VAL A 138 -14.37 0.89 7.86
N MET A 139 -13.64 0.34 8.84
CA MET A 139 -12.22 -0.02 8.64
C MET A 139 -12.09 -1.21 7.71
N TRP A 140 -12.94 -2.23 7.85
CA TRP A 140 -12.97 -3.36 6.93
C TRP A 140 -13.35 -2.93 5.52
N MET A 141 -14.39 -2.09 5.37
CA MET A 141 -14.76 -1.54 4.08
C MET A 141 -13.60 -0.76 3.45
N THR A 142 -12.98 0.17 4.20
CA THR A 142 -11.88 1.02 3.68
C THR A 142 -10.65 0.19 3.31
N HIS A 143 -10.18 -0.65 4.22
CA HIS A 143 -8.87 -1.30 4.09
C HIS A 143 -8.93 -2.50 3.16
N VAL A 144 -10.01 -3.28 3.22
CA VAL A 144 -10.10 -4.58 2.54
C VAL A 144 -10.96 -4.46 1.30
N VAL A 145 -12.26 -4.17 1.46
CA VAL A 145 -13.22 -4.20 0.34
C VAL A 145 -12.91 -3.14 -0.71
N GLY A 146 -12.71 -1.88 -0.28
CA GLY A 146 -12.42 -0.76 -1.17
C GLY A 146 -11.12 -0.92 -1.94
N HIS A 147 -10.03 -1.36 -1.28
CA HIS A 147 -8.77 -1.63 -1.98
C HIS A 147 -8.85 -2.84 -2.90
N TYR A 148 -9.56 -3.90 -2.51
CA TYR A 148 -9.79 -5.03 -3.40
C TYR A 148 -10.54 -4.59 -4.65
N ALA A 149 -11.68 -3.90 -4.49
CA ALA A 149 -12.48 -3.39 -5.59
C ALA A 149 -11.67 -2.46 -6.52
N LEU A 150 -10.92 -1.52 -5.95
CA LEU A 150 -10.03 -0.63 -6.71
C LEU A 150 -8.99 -1.43 -7.51
N THR A 151 -8.35 -2.40 -6.86
CA THR A 151 -7.32 -3.24 -7.49
C THR A 151 -7.90 -4.05 -8.64
N MET A 152 -9.09 -4.65 -8.47
CA MET A 152 -9.76 -5.40 -9.53
C MET A 152 -10.17 -4.50 -10.69
N CYS A 153 -10.71 -3.30 -10.42
CA CYS A 153 -11.10 -2.35 -11.47
C CYS A 153 -9.91 -1.85 -12.31
N LEU A 154 -8.69 -1.87 -11.76
CA LEU A 154 -7.46 -1.43 -12.39
C LEU A 154 -6.57 -2.59 -12.86
N MET A 155 -6.98 -3.84 -12.64
CA MET A 155 -6.16 -5.04 -12.86
C MET A 155 -5.73 -5.16 -14.33
N ASP A 156 -6.67 -5.00 -15.26
CA ASP A 156 -6.37 -5.09 -16.68
C ASP A 156 -5.38 -4.01 -17.11
N LYS A 157 -5.47 -2.79 -16.53
CA LYS A 157 -4.54 -1.72 -16.86
C LYS A 157 -3.12 -2.00 -16.37
N LEU A 158 -2.98 -2.61 -15.17
CA LEU A 158 -1.69 -3.07 -14.64
C LEU A 158 -1.08 -4.14 -15.56
N LYS A 159 -1.88 -5.13 -15.98
CA LYS A 159 -1.43 -6.20 -16.88
C LYS A 159 -1.03 -5.66 -18.26
N GLU A 160 -1.88 -4.81 -18.85
CA GLU A 160 -1.62 -4.16 -20.13
C GLU A 160 -0.32 -3.35 -20.08
N THR A 161 -0.16 -2.52 -19.05
CA THR A 161 1.04 -1.69 -18.87
C THR A 161 2.30 -2.55 -18.76
N ALA A 162 2.25 -3.62 -17.96
CA ALA A 162 3.39 -4.51 -17.79
C ALA A 162 3.76 -5.25 -19.08
N ALA A 163 2.77 -5.70 -19.85
CA ALA A 163 2.96 -6.38 -21.12
C ALA A 163 3.55 -5.45 -22.19
N GLN A 164 3.02 -4.23 -22.31
CA GLN A 164 3.46 -3.26 -23.33
C GLN A 164 4.85 -2.67 -23.04
N SER A 165 5.15 -2.38 -21.77
CA SER A 165 6.41 -1.75 -21.37
C SER A 165 7.54 -2.75 -21.10
N GLY A 166 7.21 -4.02 -20.85
CA GLY A 166 8.17 -5.01 -20.32
C GLY A 166 8.59 -4.76 -18.87
N VAL A 167 8.03 -3.74 -18.21
CA VAL A 167 8.35 -3.40 -16.81
C VAL A 167 7.33 -4.04 -15.87
N GLU A 168 7.81 -4.76 -14.85
CA GLU A 168 6.94 -5.41 -13.84
C GLU A 168 6.06 -4.36 -13.13
N SER A 169 4.74 -4.56 -13.18
CA SER A 169 3.80 -3.74 -12.41
C SER A 169 3.64 -4.28 -10.99
N ARG A 170 3.49 -3.39 -10.01
CA ARG A 170 3.48 -3.74 -8.58
C ARG A 170 2.23 -3.21 -7.88
N ILE A 171 1.56 -4.09 -7.17
CA ILE A 171 0.48 -3.77 -6.24
C ILE A 171 1.04 -3.97 -4.83
N VAL A 172 0.89 -2.97 -3.95
CA VAL A 172 1.36 -3.04 -2.57
C VAL A 172 0.23 -2.70 -1.61
N PHE A 173 -0.04 -3.61 -0.68
CA PHE A 173 -0.97 -3.41 0.44
C PHE A 173 -0.21 -3.03 1.71
N THR A 174 -0.64 -1.97 2.40
CA THR A 174 0.00 -1.52 3.65
C THR A 174 -0.47 -2.35 4.85
N GLY A 175 0.39 -3.27 5.30
CA GLY A 175 0.19 -4.05 6.51
C GLY A 175 0.51 -3.29 7.81
N SER A 176 0.26 -3.91 8.96
CA SER A 176 0.55 -3.36 10.30
C SER A 176 0.92 -4.47 11.28
N GLU A 177 1.84 -4.29 12.23
CA GLU A 177 1.99 -5.21 13.38
C GLU A 177 0.69 -5.40 14.17
N ALA A 178 -0.29 -4.49 14.02
CA ALA A 178 -1.62 -4.65 14.57
C ALA A 178 -2.33 -5.93 14.07
N HIS A 179 -1.88 -6.54 12.96
CA HIS A 179 -2.40 -7.85 12.53
C HIS A 179 -2.27 -8.93 13.63
N ARG A 180 -1.32 -8.79 14.56
CA ARG A 180 -1.12 -9.71 15.69
C ARG A 180 -2.16 -9.58 16.81
N VAL A 181 -2.95 -8.51 16.81
CA VAL A 181 -3.96 -8.23 17.84
C VAL A 181 -5.39 -8.31 17.29
N ALA A 182 -5.59 -9.05 16.20
CA ALA A 182 -6.92 -9.33 15.66
C ALA A 182 -7.78 -10.19 16.61
N TYR A 183 -9.02 -10.47 16.21
CA TYR A 183 -9.87 -11.40 16.93
C TYR A 183 -9.26 -12.80 16.95
N GLU A 184 -9.66 -13.61 17.92
CA GLU A 184 -9.35 -15.03 17.92
C GLU A 184 -9.87 -15.67 16.61
N GLY A 185 -9.05 -16.51 15.98
CA GLY A 185 -9.35 -17.07 14.65
C GLY A 185 -9.10 -16.12 13.46
N GLY A 186 -8.68 -14.88 13.70
CA GLY A 186 -8.30 -13.93 12.65
C GLY A 186 -9.44 -12.98 12.25
N ILE A 187 -10.26 -13.39 11.28
CA ILE A 187 -11.38 -12.56 10.77
C ILE A 187 -12.66 -12.95 11.50
N ASN A 188 -13.25 -11.98 12.20
CA ASN A 188 -14.57 -12.13 12.82
C ASN A 188 -15.61 -11.45 11.91
N PHE A 189 -16.30 -12.25 11.10
CA PHE A 189 -17.32 -11.74 10.16
C PHE A 189 -18.52 -11.12 10.88
N ASP A 190 -18.89 -11.61 12.05
CA ASP A 190 -20.01 -11.04 12.80
C ASP A 190 -19.68 -9.61 13.27
N ALA A 191 -18.43 -9.35 13.69
CA ALA A 191 -17.98 -8.03 14.09
C ALA A 191 -17.97 -6.99 12.95
N LEU A 192 -18.20 -7.42 11.70
CA LEU A 192 -18.36 -6.52 10.56
C LEU A 192 -19.74 -5.88 10.50
N THR A 193 -20.75 -6.49 11.13
CA THR A 193 -22.15 -6.04 11.06
C THR A 193 -22.81 -5.90 12.44
N ASP A 194 -22.22 -6.50 13.48
CA ASP A 194 -22.72 -6.48 14.85
C ASP A 194 -21.86 -5.55 15.73
N PRO A 195 -22.39 -4.36 16.13
CA PRO A 195 -21.68 -3.43 17.00
C PRO A 195 -21.27 -4.01 18.36
N SER A 196 -21.98 -5.02 18.88
CA SER A 196 -21.69 -5.62 20.19
C SER A 196 -20.41 -6.45 20.20
N LYS A 197 -19.98 -6.91 19.03
CA LYS A 197 -18.75 -7.71 18.83
C LYS A 197 -17.55 -6.85 18.44
N TYR A 198 -17.74 -5.55 18.26
CA TYR A 198 -16.70 -4.63 17.81
C TYR A 198 -15.75 -4.22 18.94
N THR A 199 -14.45 -4.41 18.71
CA THR A 199 -13.42 -3.68 19.46
C THR A 199 -12.47 -2.97 18.49
N ALA A 200 -12.17 -1.70 18.74
CA ALA A 200 -11.42 -0.86 17.79
C ALA A 200 -10.06 -1.47 17.38
N TYR A 201 -9.31 -1.99 18.36
CA TYR A 201 -7.99 -2.58 18.10
C TYR A 201 -8.07 -3.91 17.35
N GLN A 202 -9.02 -4.79 17.69
CA GLN A 202 -9.16 -6.08 16.99
C GLN A 202 -9.77 -5.89 15.59
N ALA A 203 -10.72 -4.97 15.43
CA ALA A 203 -11.27 -4.58 14.13
C ALA A 203 -10.18 -4.01 13.20
N TYR A 204 -9.31 -3.14 13.73
CA TYR A 204 -8.15 -2.67 12.98
C TYR A 204 -7.17 -3.82 12.68
N GLY A 205 -6.89 -4.69 13.66
CA GLY A 205 -6.03 -5.86 13.48
C GLY A 205 -6.51 -6.82 12.39
N GLN A 206 -7.78 -7.20 12.40
CA GLN A 206 -8.36 -8.06 11.36
C GLN A 206 -8.33 -7.39 9.99
N SER A 207 -8.56 -6.07 9.91
CA SER A 207 -8.48 -5.37 8.62
C SER A 207 -7.06 -5.44 8.02
N LYS A 208 -6.04 -5.47 8.88
CA LYS A 208 -4.64 -5.61 8.47
C LYS A 208 -4.24 -7.06 8.17
N ILE A 209 -4.91 -8.05 8.76
CA ILE A 209 -4.89 -9.43 8.26
C ILE A 209 -5.50 -9.47 6.85
N GLY A 210 -6.64 -8.81 6.64
CA GLY A 210 -7.30 -8.71 5.34
C GLY A 210 -6.38 -8.17 4.24
N ASP A 211 -5.68 -7.06 4.47
CA ASP A 211 -4.66 -6.52 3.56
C ASP A 211 -3.58 -7.56 3.17
N ILE A 212 -3.08 -8.32 4.15
CA ILE A 212 -2.06 -9.35 3.92
C ILE A 212 -2.62 -10.52 3.10
N LEU A 213 -3.84 -10.96 3.42
CA LEU A 213 -4.51 -12.04 2.70
C LEU A 213 -4.84 -11.64 1.26
N LEU A 214 -5.27 -10.39 1.02
CA LEU A 214 -5.49 -9.87 -0.33
C LEU A 214 -4.20 -9.88 -1.15
N ALA A 215 -3.09 -9.39 -0.57
CA ALA A 215 -1.79 -9.42 -1.24
C ALA A 215 -1.36 -10.85 -1.62
N LYS A 216 -1.52 -11.79 -0.69
CA LYS A 216 -1.21 -13.21 -0.95
C LYS A 216 -2.09 -13.80 -2.05
N MET A 217 -3.41 -13.69 -1.90
CA MET A 217 -4.39 -14.24 -2.83
C MET A 217 -4.18 -13.69 -4.25
N ILE A 218 -4.09 -12.37 -4.40
CA ILE A 218 -3.86 -11.73 -5.70
C ILE A 218 -2.49 -12.12 -6.26
N GLY A 219 -1.45 -12.17 -5.42
CA GLY A 219 -0.11 -12.56 -5.84
C GLY A 219 -0.05 -14.01 -6.37
N GLU A 220 -0.70 -14.95 -5.68
CA GLU A 220 -0.82 -16.35 -6.11
C GLU A 220 -1.59 -16.46 -7.43
N GLN A 221 -2.68 -15.70 -7.59
CA GLN A 221 -3.45 -15.66 -8.84
C GLN A 221 -2.60 -15.12 -10.00
N LEU A 222 -1.95 -13.97 -9.85
CA LEU A 222 -1.12 -13.36 -10.91
C LEU A 222 0.05 -14.27 -11.30
N LYS A 223 0.63 -14.97 -10.33
CA LYS A 223 1.66 -15.98 -10.57
C LYS A 223 1.13 -17.15 -11.39
N ALA A 224 -0.05 -17.67 -11.07
CA ALA A 224 -0.67 -18.76 -11.81
C ALA A 224 -1.01 -18.36 -13.26
N GLU A 225 -1.38 -17.09 -13.48
CA GLU A 225 -1.64 -16.54 -14.82
C GLU A 225 -0.36 -16.27 -15.63
N GLY A 226 0.82 -16.26 -15.00
CA GLY A 226 2.10 -16.00 -15.69
C GLY A 226 2.26 -14.55 -16.18
N VAL A 227 1.52 -13.60 -15.60
CA VAL A 227 1.61 -12.18 -15.99
C VAL A 227 2.74 -11.45 -15.23
N ASN A 228 3.30 -10.41 -15.84
CA ASN A 228 4.38 -9.60 -15.25
C ASN A 228 3.84 -8.56 -14.24
N VAL A 229 3.01 -9.01 -13.30
CA VAL A 229 2.42 -8.18 -12.24
C VAL A 229 2.58 -8.91 -10.91
N VAL A 230 3.02 -8.20 -9.87
CA VAL A 230 3.19 -8.76 -8.53
C VAL A 230 2.35 -8.02 -7.50
N ALA A 231 1.81 -8.74 -6.52
CA ALA A 231 1.14 -8.17 -5.37
C ALA A 231 1.87 -8.56 -4.08
N ASN A 232 2.18 -7.59 -3.22
CA ASN A 232 2.88 -7.82 -1.95
C ASN A 232 2.25 -7.02 -0.81
N ALA A 233 2.43 -7.51 0.42
CA ALA A 233 2.10 -6.76 1.62
C ALA A 233 3.39 -6.22 2.25
N ALA A 234 3.38 -4.94 2.61
CA ALA A 234 4.52 -4.30 3.22
C ALA A 234 4.15 -3.66 4.56
N HIS A 235 4.91 -3.98 5.61
CA HIS A 235 4.74 -3.35 6.91
C HIS A 235 5.77 -2.21 7.11
N PRO A 236 5.35 -0.97 7.37
CA PRO A 236 6.27 0.18 7.44
C PRO A 236 7.10 0.28 8.74
N GLY A 237 6.89 -0.59 9.73
CA GLY A 237 7.37 -0.42 11.11
C GLY A 237 6.55 0.63 11.88
N ALA A 238 6.98 0.98 13.10
CA ALA A 238 6.36 2.05 13.87
C ALA A 238 6.66 3.43 13.22
N VAL A 239 5.69 3.99 12.51
CA VAL A 239 5.80 5.32 11.88
C VAL A 239 4.83 6.27 12.59
N LYS A 240 5.31 7.47 12.98
CA LYS A 240 4.46 8.57 13.45
C LYS A 240 3.55 9.02 12.30
N THR A 241 2.39 8.38 12.18
CA THR A 241 1.31 8.76 11.26
C THR A 241 0.23 9.50 12.04
N SER A 242 -0.63 10.24 11.33
CA SER A 242 -1.87 10.81 11.90
C SER A 242 -2.76 9.72 12.53
N LEU A 243 -2.76 8.51 11.95
CA LEU A 243 -3.37 7.30 12.52
C LEU A 243 -2.82 6.97 13.92
N GLY A 244 -1.50 7.11 14.10
CA GLY A 244 -0.85 6.94 15.41
C GLY A 244 -1.38 7.92 16.46
N LYS A 245 -1.70 9.18 16.11
CA LYS A 245 -2.23 10.15 17.08
C LYS A 245 -3.55 9.67 17.70
N ASN A 246 -4.45 9.10 16.90
CA ASN A 246 -5.70 8.52 17.37
C ASN A 246 -5.51 7.18 18.11
N PHE A 247 -4.45 6.45 17.79
CA PHE A 247 -4.07 5.16 18.40
C PHE A 247 -3.43 5.32 19.79
N PHE A 248 -2.76 6.45 20.06
CA PHE A 248 -1.96 6.70 21.26
C PHE A 248 -2.58 7.70 22.27
N GLU A 249 -3.77 8.26 22.01
CA GLU A 249 -4.48 9.07 23.00
C GLU A 249 -5.14 8.19 24.10
N LYS A 250 -4.37 8.02 25.17
CA LYS A 250 -4.69 7.60 26.56
C LYS A 250 -5.51 6.30 26.75
N GLY A 251 -4.78 5.24 27.08
CA GLY A 251 -5.26 4.06 27.81
C GLY A 251 -4.07 3.21 28.24
N THR A 252 -4.12 2.64 29.45
CA THR A 252 -3.02 2.12 30.30
C THR A 252 -2.23 0.90 29.77
N THR A 253 -2.17 0.67 28.46
CA THR A 253 -1.47 -0.43 27.78
C THR A 253 -0.24 0.01 26.97
N GLY A 254 0.08 1.31 26.97
CA GLY A 254 1.24 1.89 26.25
C GLY A 254 2.62 1.34 26.65
N LYS A 255 2.74 0.61 27.76
CA LYS A 255 4.01 -0.02 28.18
C LYS A 255 4.30 -1.38 27.55
N LYS A 256 3.31 -2.11 27.00
CA LYS A 256 3.55 -3.44 26.41
C LYS A 256 3.94 -3.41 24.93
N PHE A 257 3.63 -2.34 24.20
CA PHE A 257 4.07 -2.18 22.80
C PHE A 257 5.52 -1.67 22.68
N CYS A 258 6.09 -1.09 23.74
CA CYS A 258 7.43 -0.50 23.72
C CYS A 258 8.59 -1.49 23.95
N THR A 259 8.32 -2.76 24.23
CA THR A 259 9.37 -3.73 24.62
C THR A 259 9.51 -4.94 23.70
N LEU A 260 8.73 -5.03 22.61
CA LEU A 260 8.92 -6.11 21.63
C LEU A 260 9.94 -5.66 20.58
N PRO A 261 11.01 -6.43 20.33
CA PRO A 261 11.98 -6.12 19.28
C PRO A 261 11.26 -6.17 17.91
N VAL A 262 11.09 -4.99 17.30
CA VAL A 262 10.41 -4.85 16.00
C VAL A 262 11.41 -5.18 14.89
N LYS A 263 11.42 -6.44 14.43
CA LYS A 263 11.98 -6.80 13.12
C LYS A 263 10.90 -6.54 12.08
N GLY A 264 11.15 -5.61 11.16
CA GLY A 264 10.25 -5.39 10.03
C GLY A 264 10.49 -6.47 8.96
N TYR A 265 9.39 -7.10 8.52
CA TYR A 265 9.39 -8.14 7.49
C TYR A 265 8.58 -7.66 6.28
N ALA A 266 9.09 -7.90 5.08
CA ALA A 266 8.33 -7.83 3.84
C ALA A 266 7.97 -9.26 3.43
N TYR A 267 6.67 -9.54 3.24
CA TYR A 267 6.23 -10.83 2.70
C TYR A 267 6.21 -10.71 1.18
N GLY A 268 7.34 -11.06 0.56
CA GLY A 268 7.48 -11.11 -0.89
C GLY A 268 7.15 -12.50 -1.42
N PHE A 269 6.13 -12.63 -2.26
CA PHE A 269 5.83 -13.88 -2.96
C PHE A 269 6.50 -13.84 -4.34
N ARG A 270 7.80 -14.17 -4.41
CA ARG A 270 8.57 -14.21 -5.66
C ARG A 270 8.90 -15.65 -6.04
N SER A 271 8.79 -15.99 -7.33
CA SER A 271 9.43 -17.18 -7.89
C SER A 271 10.87 -16.83 -8.27
N THR A 272 11.83 -17.59 -7.77
CA THR A 272 13.15 -17.68 -8.41
C THR A 272 12.98 -18.55 -9.66
N SER A 273 12.74 -17.95 -10.82
CA SER A 273 12.92 -18.66 -12.09
C SER A 273 14.41 -18.70 -12.41
N ASN A 274 14.98 -19.90 -12.33
CA ASN A 274 16.35 -20.23 -12.71
C ASN A 274 16.71 -19.62 -14.08
N ARG A 275 17.76 -18.79 -14.10
CA ARG A 275 18.63 -18.68 -15.27
C ARG A 275 19.84 -19.56 -14.96
N THR A 276 19.91 -20.72 -15.62
CA THR A 276 21.13 -21.54 -15.70
C THR A 276 22.25 -20.70 -16.33
N PRO A 277 23.45 -20.62 -15.72
CA PRO A 277 24.63 -20.13 -16.42
C PRO A 277 25.03 -21.14 -17.52
N ASP A 278 25.42 -20.56 -18.64
CA ASP A 278 25.93 -21.16 -19.87
C ASP A 278 27.04 -22.21 -19.63
N LEU A 279 26.96 -23.35 -20.31
CA LEU A 279 27.93 -24.46 -20.27
C LEU A 279 28.96 -24.39 -21.40
N SER A 280 29.12 -23.25 -22.08
CA SER A 280 30.05 -23.12 -23.21
C SER A 280 31.50 -22.76 -22.86
N THR A 281 31.92 -22.81 -21.60
CA THR A 281 33.34 -22.66 -21.25
C THR A 281 33.73 -23.73 -20.24
N LEU A 282 34.30 -24.82 -20.74
CA LEU A 282 35.38 -25.61 -20.14
C LEU A 282 35.63 -26.81 -21.09
N GLU A 283 36.25 -26.51 -22.23
CA GLU A 283 37.09 -27.48 -22.92
C GLU A 283 38.47 -27.51 -22.25
N THR A 284 39.11 -28.68 -22.31
CA THR A 284 40.38 -29.16 -21.71
C THR A 284 40.36 -29.63 -20.27
#